data_AF-A0A7J2LLW0-F1
#
_entry.id   AF-A0A7J2LLW0-F1
#
_cell.length_a   1.000
_cell.length_b   1.000
_cell.length_c   1.000
_cell.angle_alpha   90.00
_cell.angle_beta   90.00
_cell.angle_gamma   90.00
#
_symmetry.space_group_name_H-M   'P 1'
#
loop_
_entity.id
_entity.type
_entity.pdbx_description
1 polymer ?
#
loop_
_entity_poly.entity_id
_entity_poly.type
_entity_poly.pdbx_seq_one_letter_code
_entity_poly.pdbx_strand_id
1 'polypeptide(L)'
;MKKIEKEIWLYALENAVKFRGKANVGSVIGKIIASDPELKRKIKSVSALVKKIVEEVNSMSLDEQKKKLKEIAPSASVEKKRKVKKKEREKRLPELKNAKKGNVIMRFEPSPSGPLHIGHAITIGLNILYCKKYDGKLILRIADTNPENIDIESYRMIINDARWLNSAADSV
;
A
#
# COMPACT_ATOMS: atom_id res chain seq x y z
N MET A 1 3.92 25.99 28.16
CA MET A 1 4.45 25.01 27.18
C MET A 1 4.53 25.66 25.81
N LYS A 2 5.65 25.52 25.10
CA LYS A 2 5.77 26.02 23.72
C LYS A 2 4.79 25.22 22.83
N LYS A 3 4.13 25.85 21.84
CA LYS A 3 3.13 25.21 20.97
C LYS A 3 3.57 23.83 20.44
N ILE A 4 4.82 23.74 19.98
CA ILE A 4 5.44 22.52 19.45
C ILE A 4 5.56 21.39 20.49
N GLU A 5 5.85 21.74 21.74
CA GLU A 5 6.03 20.76 22.83
C GLU A 5 4.69 20.09 23.16
N LYS A 6 3.61 20.88 23.18
CA LYS A 6 2.24 20.37 23.38
C LYS A 6 1.83 19.41 22.26
N GLU A 7 2.20 19.69 21.01
CA GLU A 7 1.93 18.81 19.87
C GLU A 7 2.72 17.50 19.94
N ILE A 8 3.99 17.55 20.36
CA ILE A 8 4.81 16.35 20.55
C ILE A 8 4.22 15.47 21.65
N TRP A 9 3.84 16.05 22.79
CA TRP A 9 3.16 15.34 23.87
C TRP A 9 1.88 14.68 23.40
N LEU A 10 1.04 15.41 22.67
CA LEU A 10 -0.21 14.87 22.12
C LEU A 10 0.05 13.66 21.23
N TYR A 11 0.96 13.77 20.26
CA TYR A 11 1.23 12.67 19.33
C TYR A 11 1.95 11.49 19.96
N ALA A 12 2.82 11.73 20.95
CA ALA A 12 3.47 10.68 21.72
C ALA A 12 2.45 9.90 22.56
N LEU A 13 1.57 10.59 23.30
CA LEU A 13 0.50 9.95 24.08
C LEU A 13 -0.51 9.21 23.19
N GLU A 14 -0.95 9.80 22.07
CA GLU A 14 -1.81 9.09 21.09
C GLU A 14 -1.15 7.79 20.58
N ASN A 15 0.16 7.83 20.33
CA ASN A 15 0.89 6.68 19.84
C ASN A 15 1.05 5.61 20.93
N ALA A 16 1.43 5.99 22.14
CA ALA A 16 1.57 5.07 23.27
C ALA A 16 0.25 4.39 23.62
N VAL A 17 -0.85 5.14 23.74
CA VAL A 17 -2.18 4.59 24.02
C VAL A 17 -2.62 3.60 22.93
N LYS A 18 -2.34 3.92 21.65
CA LYS A 18 -2.64 3.03 20.51
C LYS A 18 -1.82 1.73 20.55
N PHE A 19 -0.58 1.79 21.04
CA PHE A 19 0.38 0.68 21.04
C PHE A 19 0.68 0.17 22.46
N ARG A 20 -0.36 0.06 23.30
CA ARG A 20 -0.31 -0.58 24.64
C ARG A 20 0.82 -0.05 25.54
N GLY A 21 1.03 1.26 25.55
CA GLY A 21 1.94 1.95 26.46
C GLY A 21 3.26 2.36 25.81
N LYS A 22 3.52 1.98 24.56
CA LYS A 22 4.80 2.22 23.89
C LYS A 22 4.66 3.18 22.71
N ALA A 23 5.12 4.41 22.89
CA ALA A 23 5.34 5.38 21.81
C ALA A 23 6.65 5.09 21.05
N ASN A 24 6.59 5.30 19.73
CA ASN A 24 7.71 5.18 18.81
C ASN A 24 8.16 6.55 18.30
N VAL A 25 9.44 6.88 18.46
CA VAL A 25 10.04 8.16 18.06
C VAL A 25 9.80 8.47 16.57
N GLY A 26 10.05 7.52 15.67
CA GLY A 26 9.89 7.72 14.23
C GLY A 26 8.45 8.06 13.83
N SER A 27 7.48 7.39 14.46
CA SER A 27 6.05 7.64 14.24
C SER A 27 5.62 9.04 14.70
N VAL A 28 6.15 9.50 15.83
CA VAL A 28 5.85 10.84 16.37
C VAL A 28 6.52 11.92 15.50
N ILE A 29 7.78 11.74 15.10
CA ILE A 29 8.47 12.66 14.17
C ILE A 29 7.69 12.78 12.85
N GLY A 30 7.26 11.65 12.28
CA GLY A 30 6.50 11.64 11.03
C GLY A 30 5.19 12.43 11.13
N LYS A 31 4.45 12.30 12.24
CA LYS A 31 3.23 13.09 12.48
C LYS A 31 3.53 14.59 12.65
N ILE A 32 4.59 14.95 13.36
CA ILE A 32 4.98 16.35 13.57
C ILE A 32 5.34 17.02 12.24
N ILE A 33 6.18 16.38 11.41
CA ILE A 33 6.57 16.93 10.10
C ILE A 33 5.37 17.03 9.15
N ALA A 34 4.43 16.08 9.22
CA ALA A 34 3.20 16.16 8.43
C ALA A 34 2.28 17.30 8.86
N SER A 35 2.33 17.71 10.14
CA SER A 35 1.55 18.82 10.69
C SER A 35 2.17 20.18 10.34
N ASP A 36 3.51 20.25 10.35
CA ASP A 36 4.27 21.45 9.98
C ASP A 36 5.54 21.09 9.18
N PRO A 37 5.49 21.20 7.83
CA PRO A 37 6.61 20.88 6.96
C PRO A 37 7.86 21.75 7.18
N GLU A 38 7.74 22.95 7.77
CA GLU A 38 8.88 23.83 8.01
C GLU A 38 9.83 23.28 9.08
N LEU A 39 9.31 22.44 9.98
CA LEU A 39 10.09 21.77 11.03
C LEU A 39 11.14 20.81 10.48
N LYS A 40 11.06 20.42 9.19
CA LYS A 40 12.10 19.64 8.51
C LYS A 40 13.46 20.35 8.53
N ARG A 41 13.48 21.69 8.50
CA ARG A 41 14.72 22.49 8.61
C ARG A 41 15.34 22.43 10.01
N LYS A 42 14.53 22.17 11.04
CA LYS A 42 14.94 22.11 12.46
C LYS A 42 14.95 20.66 13.00
N ILE A 43 15.14 19.67 12.13
CA ILE A 43 14.98 18.26 12.48
C ILE A 43 15.86 17.79 13.65
N LYS A 44 17.08 18.34 13.78
CA LYS A 44 17.99 17.97 14.87
C LYS A 44 17.44 18.37 16.24
N SER A 45 16.92 19.59 16.39
CA SER A 45 16.34 20.05 17.66
C SER A 45 14.99 19.39 17.95
N VAL A 46 14.16 19.19 16.91
CA VAL A 46 12.86 18.52 17.04
C VAL A 46 13.05 17.06 17.42
N SER A 47 13.99 16.33 16.79
CA SER A 47 14.24 14.93 17.11
C SER A 47 14.76 14.72 18.53
N ALA A 48 15.62 15.60 19.03
CA ALA A 48 16.08 15.56 20.43
C ALA A 48 14.90 15.76 21.40
N LEU A 49 14.03 16.74 21.13
CA LEU A 49 12.85 17.00 21.95
C LEU A 49 11.84 15.85 21.89
N VAL A 50 11.61 15.26 20.72
CA VAL A 50 10.72 14.09 20.55
C VAL A 50 11.26 12.88 21.31
N LYS A 51 12.57 12.60 21.25
CA LYS A 51 13.17 11.50 22.01
C LYS A 51 12.91 11.65 23.51
N LYS A 52 13.19 12.82 24.06
CA LYS A 52 12.97 13.12 25.48
C LYS A 52 11.52 12.90 25.89
N ILE A 53 10.56 13.44 25.12
CA ILE A 53 9.13 13.31 25.45
C ILE A 53 8.63 11.87 25.27
N VAL A 54 9.12 11.15 24.26
CA VAL A 54 8.75 9.74 24.06
C VAL A 54 9.28 8.85 25.19
N GLU A 55 10.51 9.07 25.66
CA GLU A 55 11.06 8.38 26.84
C GLU A 55 10.22 8.66 28.09
N GLU A 56 9.83 9.91 28.30
CA GLU A 56 8.98 10.30 29.42
C GLU A 56 7.59 9.63 29.33
N VAL A 57 6.96 9.64 28.15
CA VAL A 57 5.66 8.98 27.91
C VAL A 57 5.77 7.47 28.14
N ASN A 58 6.83 6.83 27.64
CA ASN A 58 7.04 5.37 27.78
C ASN A 58 7.34 4.95 29.22
N SER A 59 7.76 5.88 30.08
CA SER A 59 7.99 5.63 31.50
C SER A 59 6.70 5.73 32.34
N MET A 60 5.61 6.24 31.76
CA MET A 60 4.31 6.32 32.44
C MET A 60 3.49 5.05 32.23
N SER A 61 2.63 4.73 33.19
CA SER A 61 1.65 3.66 33.05
C SER A 61 0.60 3.99 31.98
N LEU A 62 -0.04 2.96 31.43
CA LEU A 62 -1.10 3.12 30.44
C LEU A 62 -2.27 4.00 30.93
N ASP A 63 -2.58 3.96 32.21
CA ASP A 63 -3.68 4.73 32.78
C ASP A 63 -3.30 6.20 32.99
N GLU A 64 -2.05 6.47 33.39
CA GLU A 64 -1.50 7.82 33.43
C GLU A 64 -1.42 8.45 32.04
N GLN A 65 -1.00 7.67 31.04
CA GLN A 65 -0.98 8.11 29.64
C GLN A 65 -2.38 8.49 29.14
N LYS A 66 -3.40 7.66 29.43
CA LYS A 66 -4.80 7.97 29.09
C LYS A 66 -5.31 9.22 29.82
N LYS A 67 -4.96 9.39 31.10
CA LYS A 67 -5.35 10.57 31.90
C LYS A 67 -4.73 11.84 31.34
N LYS A 68 -3.42 11.86 31.10
CA LYS A 68 -2.72 12.99 30.47
C LYS A 68 -3.22 13.29 29.06
N LEU A 69 -3.55 12.26 28.28
CA LEU A 69 -4.11 12.45 26.94
C LEU A 69 -5.47 13.18 27.00
N LYS A 70 -6.33 12.83 27.97
CA LYS A 70 -7.61 13.51 28.20
C LYS A 70 -7.42 14.96 28.67
N GLU A 71 -6.40 15.23 29.50
CA GLU A 71 -6.09 16.59 29.97
C GLU A 71 -5.58 17.49 28.83
N ILE A 72 -4.72 16.96 27.95
CA ILE A 72 -4.13 17.74 26.84
C ILE A 72 -5.13 17.96 25.71
N ALA A 73 -6.00 16.99 25.46
CA ALA A 73 -7.02 17.05 24.42
C ALA A 73 -8.36 16.46 24.91
N PRO A 74 -9.19 17.27 25.61
CA PRO A 74 -10.51 16.85 26.12
C PRO A 74 -11.47 16.38 25.01
N SER A 75 -11.27 16.88 23.78
CA SER A 75 -12.05 16.52 22.59
C SER A 75 -11.42 15.40 21.75
N ALA A 76 -10.24 14.90 22.12
CA ALA A 76 -9.64 13.72 21.49
C ALA A 76 -10.27 12.48 22.11
N SER A 77 -11.45 12.10 21.62
CA SER A 77 -12.02 10.78 21.87
C SER A 77 -10.94 9.74 21.55
N VAL A 78 -10.58 8.93 22.56
CA VAL A 78 -9.62 7.81 22.48
C VAL A 78 -10.01 6.81 21.38
N GLU A 79 -11.23 6.92 20.85
CA GLU A 79 -11.77 6.13 19.75
C GLU A 79 -12.21 6.94 18.52
N LYS A 80 -11.58 8.08 18.22
CA LYS A 80 -11.49 8.41 16.80
C LYS A 80 -10.55 7.39 16.18
N LYS A 81 -11.13 6.25 15.73
CA LYS A 81 -10.80 5.69 14.42
C LYS A 81 -10.71 6.92 13.53
N ARG A 82 -9.50 7.49 13.39
CA ARG A 82 -9.24 8.41 12.31
C ARG A 82 -9.67 7.54 11.14
N LYS A 83 -10.82 7.88 10.56
CA LYS A 83 -10.93 7.99 9.12
C LYS A 83 -9.73 8.85 8.75
N VAL A 84 -8.53 8.25 8.73
CA VAL A 84 -7.59 8.50 7.68
C VAL A 84 -8.55 8.36 6.52
N LYS A 85 -8.89 9.49 5.89
CA LYS A 85 -9.17 9.44 4.48
C LYS A 85 -7.89 8.79 3.95
N LYS A 86 -7.80 7.45 4.03
CA LYS A 86 -7.29 6.64 2.95
C LYS A 86 -8.07 7.30 1.86
N LYS A 87 -7.42 8.19 1.13
CA LYS A 87 -7.86 8.53 -0.20
C LYS A 87 -7.92 7.12 -0.76
N GLU A 88 -9.12 6.55 -0.77
CA GLU A 88 -9.43 5.38 -1.57
C GLU A 88 -9.20 5.94 -2.96
N ARG A 89 -7.92 6.06 -3.33
CA ARG A 89 -7.52 5.87 -4.68
C ARG A 89 -7.98 4.44 -4.87
N GLU A 90 -9.21 4.28 -5.32
CA GLU A 90 -9.60 3.05 -5.98
C GLU A 90 -8.42 2.78 -6.90
N LYS A 91 -7.73 1.67 -6.66
CA LYS A 91 -6.56 1.29 -7.45
C LYS A 91 -7.09 0.86 -8.81
N ARG A 92 -7.54 1.84 -9.59
CA ARG A 92 -8.06 1.69 -10.94
C ARG A 92 -6.88 1.65 -11.87
N LEU A 93 -6.93 0.74 -12.83
CA LEU A 93 -5.97 0.75 -13.91
C LEU A 93 -6.04 2.08 -14.66
N PRO A 94 -4.89 2.65 -15.07
CA PRO A 94 -4.86 3.83 -15.93
C PRO A 94 -5.73 3.69 -17.18
N GLU A 95 -6.08 4.82 -17.78
CA GLU A 95 -6.76 4.77 -19.07
C GLU A 95 -5.77 4.54 -20.22
N LEU A 96 -6.23 3.81 -21.24
CA LEU A 96 -5.47 3.59 -22.46
C LEU A 96 -5.81 4.74 -23.41
N LYS A 97 -4.80 5.35 -24.02
CA LYS A 97 -5.01 6.42 -24.99
C LYS A 97 -5.80 5.89 -26.19
N ASN A 98 -6.83 6.63 -26.62
CA ASN A 98 -7.69 6.30 -27.76
C ASN A 98 -8.44 4.95 -27.65
N ALA A 99 -8.53 4.36 -26.45
CA ALA A 99 -9.26 3.11 -26.27
C ALA A 99 -10.76 3.33 -26.41
N LYS A 100 -11.39 2.56 -27.29
CA LYS A 100 -12.84 2.44 -27.42
C LYS A 100 -13.26 1.09 -26.85
N LYS A 101 -14.38 1.06 -26.12
CA LYS A 101 -14.97 -0.20 -25.66
C LYS A 101 -15.26 -1.11 -26.86
N GLY A 102 -15.03 -2.41 -26.74
CA GLY A 102 -15.16 -3.39 -27.82
C GLY A 102 -13.93 -3.50 -28.74
N ASN A 103 -13.05 -2.50 -28.75
CA ASN A 103 -11.95 -2.41 -29.73
C ASN A 103 -10.56 -2.71 -29.14
N VAL A 104 -10.45 -2.90 -27.83
CA VAL A 104 -9.16 -3.20 -27.19
C VAL A 104 -8.82 -4.67 -27.38
N ILE A 105 -7.65 -4.95 -27.94
CA ILE A 105 -7.11 -6.30 -28.06
C ILE A 105 -5.77 -6.34 -27.34
N MET A 106 -5.67 -7.18 -26.31
CA MET A 106 -4.42 -7.46 -25.61
C MET A 106 -3.85 -8.80 -26.08
N ARG A 107 -2.53 -8.97 -25.95
CA ARG A 107 -1.88 -10.26 -26.20
C ARG A 107 -1.02 -10.67 -25.01
N PHE A 108 -1.04 -11.95 -24.68
CA PHE A 108 -0.07 -12.58 -23.80
C PHE A 108 0.80 -13.52 -24.65
N GLU A 109 2.11 -13.29 -24.60
CA GLU A 109 3.07 -13.91 -25.51
C GLU A 109 4.19 -14.66 -24.76
N PRO A 110 3.91 -15.84 -24.19
CA PRO A 110 4.92 -16.64 -23.50
C PRO A 110 5.78 -17.45 -24.49
N SER A 111 7.06 -17.61 -24.16
CA SER A 111 7.95 -18.59 -24.80
C SER A 111 7.65 -19.99 -24.24
N PRO A 112 7.63 -21.06 -25.07
CA PRO A 112 7.40 -22.42 -24.60
C PRO A 112 8.68 -23.04 -24.02
N SER A 113 9.46 -22.30 -23.23
CA SER A 113 10.71 -22.78 -22.64
C SER A 113 10.53 -23.40 -21.25
N GLY A 114 9.29 -23.42 -20.74
CA GLY A 114 8.96 -23.87 -19.40
C GLY A 114 7.53 -23.46 -18.98
N PRO A 115 7.06 -23.93 -17.82
CA PRO A 115 5.75 -23.59 -17.28
C PRO A 115 5.63 -22.10 -16.90
N LEU A 116 4.39 -21.61 -16.77
CA LEU A 116 4.16 -20.23 -16.36
C LEU A 116 4.46 -20.05 -14.86
N HIS A 117 5.37 -19.12 -14.52
CA HIS A 117 5.58 -18.64 -13.15
C HIS A 117 4.81 -17.34 -12.83
N ILE A 118 4.92 -16.85 -11.59
CA ILE A 118 4.20 -15.66 -11.10
C ILE A 118 4.38 -14.38 -11.95
N GLY A 119 5.55 -14.16 -12.56
CA GLY A 119 5.76 -13.03 -13.48
C GLY A 119 4.82 -13.05 -14.69
N HIS A 120 4.54 -14.24 -15.23
CA HIS A 120 3.57 -14.42 -16.30
C HIS A 120 2.15 -14.14 -15.81
N ALA A 121 1.81 -14.65 -14.61
CA ALA A 121 0.50 -14.41 -14.00
C ALA A 121 0.19 -12.92 -13.81
N ILE A 122 1.18 -12.12 -13.41
CA ILE A 122 1.04 -10.66 -13.31
C ILE A 122 0.76 -10.04 -14.68
N THR A 123 1.47 -10.49 -15.72
CA THR A 123 1.36 -9.94 -17.07
C THR A 123 0.00 -10.27 -17.71
N ILE A 124 -0.39 -11.55 -17.73
CA ILE A 124 -1.68 -11.96 -18.26
C ILE A 124 -2.83 -11.40 -17.41
N GLY A 125 -2.68 -11.34 -16.09
CA GLY A 125 -3.67 -10.74 -15.20
C GLY A 125 -3.94 -9.27 -15.52
N LEU A 126 -2.88 -8.48 -15.77
CA LEU A 126 -3.04 -7.09 -16.19
C LEU A 126 -3.77 -6.96 -17.53
N ASN A 127 -3.44 -7.83 -18.49
CA ASN A 127 -4.12 -7.88 -19.78
C ASN A 127 -5.60 -8.23 -19.63
N ILE A 128 -5.94 -9.24 -18.82
CA ILE A 128 -7.32 -9.64 -18.54
C ILE A 128 -8.12 -8.47 -17.95
N LEU A 129 -7.55 -7.76 -16.97
CA LEU A 129 -8.21 -6.61 -16.34
C LEU A 129 -8.46 -5.48 -17.35
N TYR A 130 -7.55 -5.23 -18.29
CA TYR A 130 -7.78 -4.27 -19.36
C TYR A 130 -8.86 -4.74 -20.35
N CYS A 131 -8.87 -6.01 -20.73
CA CYS A 131 -9.94 -6.58 -21.54
C CYS A 131 -11.30 -6.44 -20.84
N LYS A 132 -11.41 -6.74 -19.54
CA LYS A 132 -12.64 -6.51 -18.77
C LYS A 132 -13.05 -5.03 -18.74
N LYS A 133 -12.10 -4.12 -18.51
CA LYS A 133 -12.35 -2.68 -18.46
C LYS A 133 -12.92 -2.13 -19.77
N TYR A 134 -12.46 -2.65 -20.91
CA TYR A 134 -12.79 -2.13 -22.23
C TYR A 134 -13.63 -3.08 -23.09
N ASP A 135 -14.21 -4.14 -22.52
CA ASP A 135 -14.93 -5.17 -23.29
C ASP A 135 -14.09 -5.69 -24.48
N GLY A 136 -12.81 -5.95 -24.19
CA GLY A 136 -11.78 -6.29 -25.15
C GLY A 136 -11.52 -7.78 -25.25
N LYS A 137 -10.61 -8.16 -26.15
CA LYS A 137 -10.22 -9.55 -26.40
C LYS A 137 -8.78 -9.80 -25.96
N LEU A 138 -8.53 -10.97 -25.38
CA LEU A 138 -7.19 -11.44 -25.05
C LEU A 138 -6.76 -12.53 -26.03
N ILE A 139 -5.60 -12.35 -26.67
CA ILE A 139 -4.98 -13.34 -27.54
C ILE A 139 -3.83 -14.02 -26.79
N LEU A 140 -3.83 -15.35 -26.73
CA LEU A 140 -2.66 -16.14 -26.33
C LEU A 140 -1.85 -16.47 -27.59
N ARG A 141 -0.61 -16.00 -27.66
CA ARG A 141 0.33 -16.29 -28.76
C ARG A 141 1.57 -16.96 -28.19
N ILE A 142 1.81 -18.22 -28.51
CA ILE A 142 3.05 -18.89 -28.09
C ILE A 142 4.19 -18.39 -28.97
N ALA A 143 5.29 -17.93 -28.38
CA ALA A 143 6.47 -17.42 -29.08
C ALA A 143 7.52 -18.53 -29.21
N ASP A 144 7.32 -19.42 -30.17
CA ASP A 144 8.10 -20.63 -30.43
C ASP A 144 9.17 -20.46 -31.54
N THR A 145 9.63 -19.24 -31.78
CA THR A 145 10.55 -18.93 -32.89
C THR A 145 12.00 -19.34 -32.64
N ASN A 146 12.34 -19.85 -31.44
CA ASN A 146 13.67 -20.34 -31.11
C ASN A 146 13.64 -21.86 -30.84
N PRO A 147 14.01 -22.71 -31.82
CA PRO A 147 13.94 -24.17 -31.70
C PRO A 147 14.75 -24.76 -30.55
N GLU A 148 15.87 -24.14 -30.18
CA GLU A 148 16.77 -24.64 -29.11
C GLU A 148 16.16 -24.47 -27.71
N ASN A 149 15.11 -23.65 -27.58
CA ASN A 149 14.52 -23.29 -26.29
C ASN A 149 13.03 -23.64 -26.23
N ILE A 150 12.69 -24.82 -26.75
CA ILE A 150 11.33 -25.37 -26.76
C ILE A 150 11.25 -26.59 -25.84
N ASP A 151 10.40 -26.49 -24.83
CA ASP A 151 9.84 -27.60 -24.08
C ASP A 151 8.43 -27.92 -24.60
N ILE A 152 8.25 -29.12 -25.14
CA ILE A 152 7.00 -29.55 -25.77
C ILE A 152 5.86 -29.62 -24.74
N GLU A 153 6.13 -30.01 -23.49
CA GLU A 153 5.09 -30.07 -22.46
C GLU A 153 4.56 -28.68 -22.09
N SER A 154 5.40 -27.66 -22.24
CA SER A 154 5.07 -26.28 -21.92
C SER A 154 3.92 -25.74 -22.77
N TYR A 155 3.71 -26.21 -24.01
CA TYR A 155 2.54 -25.80 -24.81
C TYR A 155 1.22 -26.09 -24.08
N ARG A 156 1.08 -27.31 -23.57
CA ARG A 156 -0.12 -27.74 -22.85
C ARG A 156 -0.25 -27.04 -21.51
N MET A 157 0.86 -26.91 -20.77
CA MET A 157 0.88 -26.23 -19.47
C MET A 157 0.48 -24.75 -19.61
N ILE A 158 1.09 -24.02 -20.56
CA ILE A 158 0.79 -22.62 -20.83
C ILE A 158 -0.69 -22.40 -21.14
N ILE A 159 -1.28 -23.25 -22.00
CA ILE A 159 -2.70 -23.13 -22.36
C ILE A 159 -3.59 -23.37 -21.14
N ASN A 160 -3.29 -24.37 -20.33
CA ASN A 160 -4.07 -24.70 -19.13
C ASN A 160 -3.97 -23.60 -18.08
N ASP A 161 -2.77 -23.12 -17.79
CA ASP A 161 -2.53 -22.06 -16.81
C ASP A 161 -3.17 -20.74 -17.24
N ALA A 162 -3.05 -20.37 -18.53
CA ALA A 162 -3.69 -19.18 -19.07
C ALA A 162 -5.22 -19.24 -18.99
N ARG A 163 -5.82 -20.41 -19.27
CA ARG A 163 -7.27 -20.64 -19.09
C ARG A 163 -7.69 -20.55 -17.63
N TRP A 164 -6.93 -21.18 -16.74
CA TRP A 164 -7.18 -21.14 -15.30
C TRP A 164 -7.17 -19.69 -14.78
N LEU A 165 -6.13 -18.91 -15.12
CA LEU A 165 -6.02 -17.49 -14.74
C LEU A 165 -7.16 -16.64 -15.31
N ASN A 166 -7.59 -16.88 -16.55
CA ASN A 166 -8.71 -16.17 -17.14
C ASN A 166 -10.03 -16.48 -16.42
N SER A 167 -10.31 -17.76 -16.18
CA SER A 167 -11.54 -18.19 -15.46
C SER A 167 -11.60 -17.67 -14.02
N ALA A 168 -10.46 -17.68 -13.31
CA ALA A 168 -10.37 -17.13 -11.96
C ALA A 168 -10.67 -15.64 -11.90
N ALA A 169 -10.38 -14.90 -12.99
CA ALA A 169 -10.71 -13.49 -13.07
C ALA A 169 -12.21 -13.25 -13.29
N ASP A 170 -12.95 -14.20 -13.86
CA ASP A 170 -14.41 -14.12 -14.07
C ASP A 170 -15.23 -14.40 -12.81
N SER A 171 -14.63 -15.06 -11.81
CA SER A 171 -15.26 -15.38 -10.52
C SER A 171 -15.16 -14.29 -9.43
N VAL A 172 -14.70 -13.08 -9.77
CA VAL A 172 -14.48 -11.96 -8.81
C VAL A 172 -15.40 -10.79 -9.11
#